data_AF-A0A523FXN4-F1
#
_entry.id   AF-A0A523FXN4-F1
#
_cell.length_a   1.000
_cell.length_b   1.000
_cell.length_c   1.000
_cell.angle_alpha   90.00
_cell.angle_beta   90.00
_cell.angle_gamma   90.00
#
_symmetry.space_group_name_H-M   'P 1'
#
loop_
_entity.id
_entity.type
_entity.pdbx_description
1 polymer ?
#
loop_
_entity_poly.entity_id
_entity_poly.type
_entity_poly.pdbx_seq_one_letter_code
_entity_poly.pdbx_strand_id
1 'polypeptide(L)' 'MSNKKPTPDGVLDPKVRSCLACRQPFTSGWAGERICPKCKSSSSWRSGSARQFPAAKRS' A
#
# COMPACT_ATOMS: atom_id res chain seq x y z
N MET A 1 -28.03 26.04 -7.15
CA MET A 1 -27.41 25.34 -6.00
C MET A 1 -26.10 24.71 -6.47
N SER A 2 -24.94 25.32 -6.15
CA SER A 2 -23.65 24.78 -6.62
C SER A 2 -23.12 23.76 -5.62
N ASN A 3 -23.28 22.48 -5.95
CA ASN A 3 -22.72 21.36 -5.19
C ASN A 3 -21.19 21.34 -5.39
N LYS A 4 -20.47 22.12 -4.58
CA LYS A 4 -19.01 22.00 -4.49
C LYS A 4 -18.72 20.66 -3.80
N LYS A 5 -18.17 19.70 -4.56
CA LYS A 5 -17.69 18.43 -3.99
C LYS A 5 -16.82 18.77 -2.77
N PRO A 6 -17.07 18.17 -1.60
CA PRO A 6 -16.24 18.42 -0.43
C PRO A 6 -14.80 18.04 -0.80
N THR A 7 -13.92 19.03 -0.76
CA THR A 7 -12.48 18.81 -0.82
C THR A 7 -12.12 17.85 0.31
N PRO A 8 -11.38 16.76 0.05
CA PRO A 8 -10.94 15.87 1.10
C PRO A 8 -9.97 16.65 1.99
N ASP A 9 -10.49 17.18 3.09
CA ASP A 9 -9.75 17.87 4.16
C ASP A 9 -8.75 16.93 4.86
N GLY A 10 -8.83 15.62 4.58
CA GLY A 10 -7.80 14.67 4.92
C GLY A 10 -6.63 14.77 3.96
N VAL A 11 -5.68 15.66 4.26
CA VAL A 11 -4.32 15.63 3.70
C VAL A 11 -3.90 14.16 3.63
N LEU A 12 -3.72 13.66 2.41
CA LEU A 12 -3.17 12.34 2.14
C LEU A 12 -1.68 12.39 2.51
N ASP A 13 -1.41 12.51 3.81
CA ASP A 13 -0.06 12.57 4.31
C ASP A 13 0.63 11.25 3.98
N PRO A 14 1.68 11.26 3.14
CA PRO A 14 2.36 10.06 2.73
C PRO A 14 3.05 9.43 3.95
N LYS A 15 2.35 8.49 4.60
CA LYS A 15 2.83 7.82 5.82
C LYS A 15 3.74 6.66 5.46
N VAL A 16 4.87 6.51 6.14
CA VAL A 16 5.65 5.26 6.04
C VAL A 16 4.93 4.15 6.81
N ARG A 17 4.64 3.04 6.14
CA ARG A 17 3.98 1.84 6.70
C ARG A 17 4.76 0.58 6.33
N SER A 18 4.60 -0.48 7.11
CA SER A 18 5.16 -1.79 6.79
C SER A 18 4.25 -2.56 5.82
N CYS A 19 4.82 -3.08 4.74
CA CYS A 19 4.09 -3.90 3.77
C CYS A 19 3.59 -5.21 4.40
N LEU A 20 2.32 -5.58 4.21
CA LEU A 20 1.81 -6.85 4.74
C LEU A 20 2.44 -8.09 4.08
N ALA A 21 2.93 -7.97 2.85
CA ALA A 21 3.53 -9.06 2.10
C ALA A 21 5.01 -9.31 2.48
N CYS A 22 5.85 -8.27 2.39
CA CYS A 22 7.30 -8.39 2.60
C CYS A 22 7.80 -7.74 3.90
N ARG A 23 6.92 -7.07 4.65
CA ARG A 23 7.24 -6.28 5.86
C ARG A 23 8.22 -5.13 5.67
N GLN A 24 8.61 -4.81 4.43
CA GLN A 24 9.46 -3.66 4.14
C GLN A 24 8.70 -2.35 4.38
N PRO A 25 9.35 -1.32 4.95
CA PRO A 25 8.78 0.01 5.05
C PRO A 25 8.58 0.60 3.65
N PHE A 26 7.42 1.19 3.41
CA PHE A 26 7.11 1.88 2.17
C PHE A 26 6.21 3.09 2.44
N THR A 27 6.28 4.08 1.56
CA THR A 27 5.44 5.27 1.63
C THR A 27 4.03 4.95 1.13
N SER A 28 3.03 4.99 2.01
CA SER A 28 1.61 4.80 1.67
C SER A 28 1.00 6.13 1.24
N GLY A 29 0.43 6.20 0.04
CA GLY A 29 -0.24 7.41 -0.45
C GLY A 29 -1.59 7.70 0.21
N TRP A 30 -2.19 6.72 0.89
CA TRP A 30 -3.46 6.86 1.62
C TRP A 30 -3.58 5.81 2.73
N ALA A 31 -4.49 6.02 3.68
CA ALA A 31 -4.65 5.16 4.85
C ALA A 31 -4.94 3.67 4.53
N GLY A 32 -5.52 3.39 3.37
CA GLY A 32 -5.83 2.04 2.90
C GLY A 32 -4.66 1.31 2.23
N GLU A 33 -3.56 1.98 1.90
CA GLU A 33 -2.44 1.34 1.22
C GLU A 33 -1.53 0.60 2.22
N ARG A 34 -1.56 -0.74 2.18
CA ARG A 34 -0.80 -1.63 3.07
C ARG A 34 0.15 -2.58 2.35
N ILE A 35 0.22 -2.49 1.03
CA ILE A 35 1.11 -3.29 0.18
C ILE A 35 2.01 -2.32 -0.60
N CYS A 36 3.33 -2.51 -0.51
CA CYS A 36 4.28 -1.66 -1.22
C CYS A 36 4.10 -1.80 -2.74
N PRO A 37 4.45 -0.78 -3.54
CA PRO A 37 4.26 -0.79 -4.99
C PRO A 37 4.90 -2.00 -5.66
N LYS A 38 6.06 -2.47 -5.16
CA LYS A 38 6.76 -3.68 -5.64
C LYS A 38 5.95 -4.96 -5.44
N CYS A 39 5.30 -5.11 -4.28
CA CYS A 39 4.45 -6.26 -4.02
C CYS A 39 3.09 -6.14 -4.72
N LYS A 40 2.56 -4.92 -4.86
CA LYS A 40 1.29 -4.60 -5.51
C LYS A 40 1.34 -4.85 -7.02
N SER A 41 2.47 -4.57 -7.66
CA SER A 41 2.70 -4.83 -9.09
C SER A 41 3.09 -6.29 -9.38
N SER A 42 3.50 -7.05 -8.38
CA SER A 42 3.80 -8.47 -8.53
C SER A 42 2.54 -9.29 -8.83
N SER A 43 2.65 -10.25 -9.74
CA SER A 43 1.59 -11.20 -10.08
C SER A 43 1.07 -11.98 -8.88
N SER A 44 1.94 -12.28 -7.90
CA SER A 44 1.60 -12.98 -6.66
C SER A 44 0.49 -12.30 -5.86
N TRP A 45 0.41 -10.96 -5.86
CA TRP A 45 -0.69 -10.22 -5.20
C TRP A 45 -1.99 -10.30 -6.00
N ARG A 46 -1.90 -10.11 -7.34
CA ARG A 46 -3.08 -10.11 -8.22
C ARG A 46 -3.77 -11.47 -8.29
N SER A 47 -3.01 -12.55 -8.19
CA SER A 47 -3.54 -13.91 -8.24
C SER A 47 -4.15 -14.41 -6.92
N GLY A 48 -4.20 -13.58 -5.86
CA GLY A 48 -4.68 -14.00 -4.53
C GLY A 48 -3.74 -14.97 -3.79
N SER A 49 -2.62 -15.34 -4.43
CA SER A 49 -1.60 -16.24 -3.91
C SER A 49 -0.63 -15.49 -2.99
N ALA A 50 -1.12 -15.09 -1.81
CA ALA A 50 -0.34 -14.39 -0.78
C ALA A 50 0.93 -15.12 -0.29
N ARG A 51 1.21 -16.33 -0.80
CA ARG A 51 2.30 -17.22 -0.37
C ARG A 51 3.63 -17.03 -1.13
N GLN A 52 3.68 -16.25 -2.21
CA GLN A 52 4.87 -16.20 -3.08
C GLN A 52 5.76 -14.97 -2.92
N PHE A 53 5.46 -14.07 -1.98
CA PHE A 53 6.45 -13.05 -1.65
C PHE A 53 7.61 -13.73 -0.93
N PRO A 54 8.85 -13.67 -1.44
CA PRO A 54 9.98 -14.08 -0.64
C PRO A 54 9.95 -13.20 0.60
N ALA A 55 9.67 -13.82 1.75
CA ALA A 55 9.78 -13.16 3.05
C ALA A 55 11.14 -12.47 3.04
N ALA A 56 11.15 -11.15 3.25
CA ALA A 56 12.36 -10.35 3.23
C ALA A 56 13.43 -11.12 4.00
N LYS A 57 14.46 -11.57 3.27
CA LYS A 57 15.52 -12.40 3.83
C LYS A 57 16.12 -11.56 4.95
N ARG A 58 15.92 -11.99 6.19
CA ARG A 58 16.67 -11.44 7.33
C ARG A 58 18.04 -12.10 7.21
N SER A 59 19.04 -11.30 6.89
CA SER A 59 20.45 -11.71 6.95
C SER A 59 20.83 -12.03 8.38
#